data_AF-A0A841G6K1-F1
#
_entry.id   AF-A0A841G6K1-F1
#
_cell.length_a   1.000
_cell.length_b   1.000
_cell.length_c   1.000
_cell.angle_alpha   90.00
_cell.angle_beta   90.00
_cell.angle_gamma   90.00
#
_symmetry.space_group_name_H-M   'P 1'
#
loop_
_entity.id
_entity.type
_entity.pdbx_description
1 polymer ?
#
loop_
_entity_poly.entity_id
_entity_poly.type
_entity_poly.pdbx_seq_one_letter_code
_entity_poly.pdbx_strand_id
1 'polypeptide(L)'
;MSTQPSTVEYRGVRYAAEMIAGGAAYELFTSEPAQGFLPNPRPEARWPYRRFVHVSEVGGESAMVACAESLLSAPLVAGVTWRRIHEQSQSPYGDEATRALLRAVRDSARVRRGTRMVKPLSPRQVVRLLGSAPLVAGFCYREHDVAHLRTPAQRRVLSGDPRPGDDFAAFALRWRAGDPVDYVVPEGDAFAGLTRIPGSSRRGGPVLGTGFAPSNRYLLPEFVTAELADVPLPARSEILAYTEDGTEVTMFQLVTEQGAWTRMAGSRWRDLQQELPGIEPHQEWFPVPAGEHSGLSGDYRGQRHPAVADPPHGFRIAAKSQAGRFPVDAVRRSVTHATWRGAEATVVGAQDGWTRLRLTVPDEGTVLGTGAECVERGLYECWAPSAEVGARATEIAYAA
;
A
#
# COMPACT_ATOMS: atom_id res chain seq x y z
N MET A 1 -7.32 24.12 13.59
CA MET A 1 -6.30 25.17 13.70
C MET A 1 -5.83 25.49 12.29
N SER A 2 -6.01 26.73 11.82
CA SER A 2 -5.47 27.16 10.53
C SER A 2 -3.95 27.30 10.69
N THR A 3 -3.21 26.30 10.26
CA THR A 3 -1.77 26.42 10.04
C THR A 3 -1.58 27.45 8.96
N GLN A 4 -0.94 28.58 9.28
CA GLN A 4 -0.51 29.52 8.24
C GLN A 4 0.32 28.75 7.20
N PRO A 5 0.10 28.97 5.89
CA PRO A 5 0.85 28.27 4.87
C PRO A 5 2.32 28.64 5.00
N SER A 6 3.16 27.62 5.17
CA SER A 6 4.61 27.74 5.09
C SER A 6 5.02 28.20 3.69
N THR A 7 6.15 28.88 3.56
CA THR A 7 6.73 29.17 2.24
C THR A 7 7.77 28.12 1.89
N VAL A 8 7.70 27.56 0.69
CA VAL A 8 8.70 26.60 0.17
C VAL A 8 9.20 27.06 -1.19
N GLU A 9 10.44 26.69 -1.53
CA GLU A 9 11.00 26.95 -2.85
C GLU A 9 10.75 25.76 -3.78
N TYR A 10 10.22 25.99 -4.97
CA TYR A 10 10.02 24.96 -6.00
C TYR A 10 10.51 25.52 -7.33
N ARG A 11 11.51 24.86 -7.94
CA ARG A 11 12.13 25.28 -9.20
C ARG A 11 12.59 26.75 -9.20
N GLY A 12 13.19 27.21 -8.09
CA GLY A 12 13.70 28.57 -7.95
C GLY A 12 12.64 29.64 -7.63
N VAL A 13 11.37 29.25 -7.46
CA VAL A 13 10.26 30.17 -7.14
C VAL A 13 9.68 29.82 -5.77
N ARG A 14 9.40 30.83 -4.95
CA ARG A 14 8.79 30.67 -3.63
C ARG A 14 7.27 30.64 -3.73
N TYR A 15 6.65 29.61 -3.15
CA TYR A 15 5.20 29.44 -3.10
C TYR A 15 4.71 29.37 -1.66
N ALA A 16 3.51 29.88 -1.40
CA ALA A 16 2.76 29.52 -0.21
C ALA A 16 2.40 28.03 -0.32
N ALA A 17 2.50 27.29 0.78
CA ALA A 17 2.32 25.84 0.76
C ALA A 17 1.77 25.26 2.07
N GLU A 18 0.97 24.21 1.94
CA GLU A 18 0.47 23.36 3.02
C GLU A 18 1.15 21.99 2.98
N MET A 19 1.57 21.48 4.14
CA MET A 19 2.14 20.14 4.25
C MET A 19 1.06 19.06 4.10
N ILE A 20 1.40 18.00 3.37
CA ILE A 20 0.60 16.78 3.21
C ILE A 20 1.33 15.61 3.87
N ALA A 21 0.55 14.71 4.49
CA ALA A 21 1.04 13.46 5.05
C ALA A 21 2.27 13.63 5.96
N GLY A 22 2.22 14.61 6.87
CA GLY A 22 3.31 14.88 7.81
C GLY A 22 4.60 15.36 7.15
N GLY A 23 4.51 16.07 6.02
CA GLY A 23 5.68 16.65 5.33
C GLY A 23 6.28 15.75 4.25
N ALA A 24 5.58 14.70 3.82
CA ALA A 24 5.99 13.89 2.67
C ALA A 24 5.76 14.59 1.32
N ALA A 25 4.78 15.48 1.27
CA ALA A 25 4.45 16.27 0.09
C ALA A 25 3.94 17.65 0.50
N TYR A 26 3.83 18.54 -0.48
CA TYR A 26 3.32 19.89 -0.29
C TYR A 26 2.24 20.21 -1.34
N GLU A 27 1.18 20.89 -0.90
CA GLU A 27 0.24 21.60 -1.77
C GLU A 27 0.72 23.04 -1.91
N LEU A 28 1.25 23.39 -3.07
CA LEU A 28 1.70 24.74 -3.43
C LEU A 28 0.53 25.56 -3.95
N PHE A 29 0.53 26.86 -3.69
CA PHE A 29 -0.53 27.79 -4.09
C PHE A 29 0.02 28.99 -4.86
N THR A 30 -0.73 29.46 -5.86
CA THR A 30 -0.39 30.64 -6.66
C THR A 30 -1.64 31.39 -7.13
N SER A 31 -1.48 32.71 -7.38
CA SER A 31 -2.51 33.58 -7.97
C SER A 31 -2.61 33.50 -9.48
N GLU A 32 -1.52 33.12 -10.14
CA GLU A 32 -1.42 33.09 -11.61
C GLU A 32 -1.35 31.65 -12.14
N PRO A 33 -1.94 31.37 -13.33
CA PRO A 33 -1.84 30.06 -13.94
C PRO A 33 -0.36 29.73 -14.24
N ALA A 34 0.10 28.57 -13.77
CA ALA A 34 1.46 28.10 -13.95
C ALA A 34 1.46 26.64 -14.42
N GLN A 35 2.55 26.22 -15.09
CA GLN A 35 2.61 24.90 -15.71
C GLN A 35 2.38 23.76 -14.71
N GLY A 36 1.30 23.00 -14.94
CA GLY A 36 0.89 21.86 -14.13
C GLY A 36 0.40 22.23 -12.73
N PHE A 37 -0.04 23.47 -12.51
CA PHE A 37 -0.98 23.80 -11.43
C PHE A 37 -2.40 23.50 -11.91
N LEU A 38 -3.24 23.01 -10.99
CA LEU A 38 -4.66 22.73 -11.18
C LEU A 38 -5.49 23.86 -10.56
N PRO A 39 -6.73 24.09 -11.03
CA PRO A 39 -7.68 24.95 -10.33
C PRO A 39 -7.86 24.50 -8.87
N ASN A 40 -7.96 25.45 -7.96
CA ASN A 40 -8.27 25.18 -6.55
C ASN A 40 -9.80 25.05 -6.40
N PRO A 41 -10.32 23.86 -6.02
CA PRO A 41 -11.75 23.60 -5.95
C PRO A 41 -12.40 24.17 -4.68
N ARG A 42 -11.58 24.63 -3.71
CA ARG A 42 -12.09 25.15 -2.43
C ARG A 42 -12.90 26.43 -2.73
N PRO A 43 -14.19 26.52 -2.32
CA PRO A 43 -14.95 27.76 -2.43
C PRO A 43 -14.20 28.89 -1.72
N GLU A 44 -14.12 30.06 -2.35
CA GLU A 44 -13.44 31.25 -1.81
C GLU A 44 -11.92 31.07 -1.56
N ALA A 45 -11.29 30.14 -2.28
CA ALA A 45 -9.84 29.95 -2.21
C ALA A 45 -9.09 31.28 -2.48
N ARG A 46 -8.31 31.72 -1.48
CA ARG A 46 -7.40 32.88 -1.63
C ARG A 46 -6.48 32.74 -2.86
N TRP A 47 -6.08 31.51 -3.18
CA TRP A 47 -5.27 31.19 -4.34
C TRP A 47 -6.06 30.30 -5.31
N PRO A 48 -6.35 30.77 -6.54
CA PRO A 48 -7.15 30.06 -7.53
C PRO A 48 -6.45 28.84 -8.13
N TYR A 49 -5.14 28.70 -7.96
CA TYR A 49 -4.38 27.57 -8.49
C TYR A 49 -3.55 26.87 -7.42
N ARG A 50 -3.43 25.55 -7.55
CA ARG A 50 -2.67 24.69 -6.65
C ARG A 50 -1.86 23.61 -7.35
N ARG A 51 -0.81 23.08 -6.71
CA ARG A 51 -0.03 21.95 -7.22
C ARG A 51 0.47 21.06 -6.09
N PHE A 52 0.47 19.75 -6.30
CA PHE A 52 1.07 18.79 -5.38
C PHE A 52 2.48 18.43 -5.83
N VAL A 53 3.45 18.48 -4.91
CA VAL A 53 4.85 18.16 -5.16
C VAL A 53 5.42 17.30 -4.04
N HIS A 54 6.36 16.41 -4.36
CA HIS A 54 7.04 15.60 -3.35
C HIS A 54 7.99 16.47 -2.53
N VAL A 55 8.26 16.10 -1.27
CA VAL A 55 9.18 16.86 -0.40
C VAL A 55 10.59 16.98 -1.00
N SER A 56 11.04 15.99 -1.77
CA SER A 56 12.36 16.04 -2.44
C SER A 56 12.44 17.05 -3.60
N GLU A 57 11.31 17.62 -4.03
CA GLU A 57 11.26 18.62 -5.10
C GLU A 57 11.25 20.05 -4.56
N VAL A 58 11.11 20.23 -3.24
CA VAL A 58 11.07 21.55 -2.61
C VAL A 58 12.36 21.86 -1.85
N GLY A 59 12.79 23.11 -1.94
CA GLY A 59 13.92 23.67 -1.19
C GLY A 59 13.46 24.56 -0.03
N GLY A 60 14.43 24.88 0.84
CA GLY A 60 14.25 25.73 2.03
C GLY A 60 14.48 24.97 3.34
N GLU A 61 14.96 25.68 4.37
CA GLU A 61 15.32 25.09 5.68
C GLU A 61 14.15 24.34 6.33
N SER A 62 12.90 24.78 6.13
CA SER A 62 11.71 24.12 6.67
C SER A 62 11.33 22.80 6.00
N ALA A 63 11.78 22.55 4.76
CA ALA A 63 11.44 21.32 4.03
C ALA A 63 12.26 20.11 4.48
N MET A 64 13.50 20.34 4.94
CA MET A 64 14.41 19.26 5.36
C MET A 64 14.17 18.77 6.79
N VAL A 65 13.63 19.61 7.68
CA VAL A 65 13.51 19.32 9.12
C VAL A 65 12.20 18.61 9.47
N ALA A 66 11.18 18.66 8.61
CA ALA A 66 9.84 18.17 8.92
C ALA A 66 9.61 16.67 8.66
N CYS A 67 10.51 15.98 7.95
CA CYS A 67 10.22 14.63 7.47
C CYS A 67 10.66 13.53 8.45
N ALA A 68 9.70 12.76 8.97
CA ALA A 68 9.97 11.62 9.85
C ALA A 68 10.45 10.36 9.08
N GLU A 69 10.22 10.31 7.77
CA GLU A 69 10.58 9.18 6.92
C GLU A 69 11.88 9.47 6.14
N SER A 70 12.64 8.42 5.85
CA SER A 70 13.91 8.55 5.11
C SER A 70 13.64 8.80 3.62
N LEU A 71 14.18 9.92 3.12
CA LEU A 71 14.22 10.25 1.70
C LEU A 71 15.06 9.22 0.92
N LEU A 72 14.78 9.13 -0.38
CA LEU A 72 15.68 8.44 -1.28
C LEU A 72 17.06 9.11 -1.30
N SER A 73 18.10 8.31 -1.12
CA SER A 73 19.49 8.73 -1.25
C SER A 73 20.17 7.99 -2.38
N ALA A 74 21.17 8.62 -2.99
CA ALA A 74 21.98 8.03 -4.04
C ALA A 74 23.47 8.18 -3.69
N PRO A 75 24.33 7.20 -4.04
CA PRO A 75 25.77 7.34 -3.86
C PRO A 75 26.31 8.57 -4.60
N LEU A 76 27.16 9.35 -3.94
CA LEU A 76 27.82 10.49 -4.55
C LEU A 76 28.97 10.01 -5.43
N VAL A 77 28.68 9.79 -6.71
CA VAL A 77 29.66 9.35 -7.72
C VAL A 77 29.54 10.24 -8.96
N ALA A 78 30.69 10.62 -9.54
CA ALA A 78 30.72 11.44 -10.75
C ALA A 78 29.91 10.79 -11.89
N GLY A 79 29.02 11.56 -12.51
CA GLY A 79 28.18 11.08 -13.62
C GLY A 79 26.96 10.24 -13.23
N VAL A 80 26.71 10.03 -11.93
CA VAL A 80 25.44 9.50 -11.41
C VAL A 80 24.50 10.67 -11.14
N THR A 81 23.32 10.64 -11.76
CA THR A 81 22.28 11.67 -11.59
C THR A 81 20.93 11.01 -11.33
N TRP A 82 20.00 11.71 -10.69
CA TRP A 82 18.63 11.20 -10.47
C TRP A 82 17.92 10.81 -11.77
N ARG A 83 18.15 11.56 -12.85
CA ARG A 83 17.63 11.23 -14.19
C ARG A 83 18.15 9.87 -14.66
N ARG A 84 19.46 9.64 -14.55
CA ARG A 84 20.08 8.36 -14.94
C ARG A 84 19.59 7.20 -14.08
N ILE A 85 19.49 7.41 -12.76
CA ILE A 85 18.95 6.40 -11.83
C ILE A 85 17.52 6.04 -12.23
N HIS A 86 16.69 7.04 -12.54
CA HIS A 86 15.32 6.82 -13.01
C HIS A 86 15.29 6.04 -14.33
N GLU A 87 16.05 6.45 -15.34
CA GLU A 87 16.13 5.72 -16.63
C GLU A 87 16.56 4.26 -16.42
N GLN A 88 17.55 4.02 -15.56
CA GLN A 88 18.01 2.67 -15.23
C GLN A 88 16.98 1.87 -14.44
N SER A 89 16.22 2.49 -13.52
CA SER A 89 15.19 1.80 -12.74
C SER A 89 14.02 1.32 -13.60
N GLN A 90 13.82 1.92 -14.78
CA GLN A 90 12.80 1.53 -15.75
C GLN A 90 13.23 0.36 -16.65
N SER A 91 14.47 -0.14 -16.53
CA SER A 91 14.99 -1.25 -17.35
C SER A 91 15.32 -2.48 -16.49
N PRO A 92 14.69 -3.64 -16.76
CA PRO A 92 15.00 -4.88 -16.03
C PRO A 92 16.35 -5.50 -16.43
N TYR A 93 16.96 -5.06 -17.54
CA TYR A 93 18.14 -5.69 -18.14
C TYR A 93 19.48 -5.01 -17.76
N GLY A 94 19.55 -4.42 -16.57
CA GLY A 94 20.77 -3.77 -16.08
C GLY A 94 21.91 -4.77 -15.80
N ASP A 95 23.14 -4.35 -16.06
CA ASP A 95 24.33 -5.07 -15.60
C ASP A 95 24.43 -5.09 -14.06
N GLU A 96 25.39 -5.85 -13.52
CA GLU A 96 25.56 -5.98 -12.05
C GLU A 96 25.82 -4.62 -11.39
N ALA A 97 26.59 -3.74 -12.03
CA ALA A 97 26.86 -2.40 -11.51
C ALA A 97 25.60 -1.53 -11.42
N THR A 98 24.74 -1.59 -12.45
CA THR A 98 23.45 -0.92 -12.45
C THR A 98 22.53 -1.49 -11.36
N ARG A 99 22.49 -2.81 -11.21
CA ARG A 99 21.70 -3.46 -10.15
C ARG A 99 22.21 -3.07 -8.76
N ALA A 100 23.52 -3.05 -8.52
CA ALA A 100 24.11 -2.60 -7.26
C ALA A 100 23.80 -1.13 -6.95
N LEU A 101 23.84 -0.23 -7.96
CA LEU A 101 23.45 1.17 -7.80
C LEU A 101 21.98 1.30 -7.40
N LEU A 102 21.07 0.61 -8.10
CA LEU A 102 19.63 0.65 -7.80
C LEU A 102 19.33 0.08 -6.42
N ARG A 103 19.98 -1.02 -6.01
CA ARG A 103 19.90 -1.58 -4.65
C ARG A 103 20.31 -0.57 -3.60
N ALA A 104 21.46 0.10 -3.78
CA ALA A 104 21.93 1.13 -2.86
C ALA A 104 20.94 2.29 -2.71
N VAL A 105 20.32 2.73 -3.82
CA VAL A 105 19.25 3.73 -3.78
C VAL A 105 18.01 3.18 -3.06
N ARG A 106 17.62 1.94 -3.37
CA ARG A 106 16.43 1.31 -2.84
C ARG A 106 16.50 1.05 -1.34
N ASP A 107 17.69 0.74 -0.82
CA ASP A 107 17.97 0.53 0.61
C ASP A 107 17.79 1.76 1.49
N SER A 108 17.70 2.96 0.88
CA SER A 108 17.37 4.18 1.62
C SER A 108 15.86 4.29 1.91
N ALA A 109 15.02 3.65 1.09
CA ALA A 109 13.59 3.55 1.30
C ALA A 109 13.25 2.35 2.20
N ARG A 110 13.30 2.53 3.52
CA ARG A 110 13.02 1.46 4.49
C ARG A 110 11.59 1.52 5.01
N VAL A 111 11.00 0.34 5.23
CA VAL A 111 9.82 0.18 6.09
C VAL A 111 10.31 -0.05 7.51
N ARG A 112 9.65 0.60 8.45
CA ARG A 112 9.82 0.39 9.89
C ARG A 112 8.44 0.14 10.50
N ARG A 113 8.39 -0.35 11.73
CA ARG A 113 7.14 -0.37 12.48
C ARG A 113 6.54 1.03 12.51
N GLY A 114 5.27 1.13 12.18
CA GLY A 114 4.53 2.38 12.14
C GLY A 114 4.69 3.20 10.86
N THR A 115 5.58 2.83 9.94
CA THR A 115 5.66 3.44 8.60
C THR A 115 4.30 3.37 7.95
N ARG A 116 3.80 4.51 7.46
CA ARG A 116 2.51 4.55 6.78
C ARG A 116 2.66 3.94 5.41
N MET A 117 1.89 2.89 5.15
CA MET A 117 1.83 2.16 3.90
C MET A 117 0.55 2.51 3.16
N VAL A 118 0.62 2.45 1.83
CA VAL A 118 -0.51 2.70 0.93
C VAL A 118 -0.53 1.64 -0.17
N LYS A 119 -1.71 1.11 -0.47
CA LYS A 119 -1.95 0.19 -1.58
C LYS A 119 -3.09 0.73 -2.43
N PRO A 120 -2.93 0.90 -3.76
CA PRO A 120 -4.04 1.25 -4.63
C PRO A 120 -5.05 0.11 -4.68
N LEU A 121 -6.34 0.46 -4.70
CA LEU A 121 -7.45 -0.50 -4.74
C LEU A 121 -8.32 -0.26 -5.98
N SER A 122 -8.84 -1.31 -6.58
CA SER A 122 -10.03 -1.26 -7.44
C SER A 122 -11.31 -1.20 -6.60
N PRO A 123 -12.45 -0.74 -7.14
CA PRO A 123 -13.72 -0.71 -6.40
C PRO A 123 -14.13 -2.10 -5.88
N ARG A 124 -13.86 -3.16 -6.66
CA ARG A 124 -14.08 -4.55 -6.24
C ARG A 124 -13.20 -4.95 -5.07
N GLN A 125 -11.95 -4.50 -5.03
CA GLN A 125 -11.06 -4.75 -3.89
C GLN A 125 -11.51 -4.02 -2.63
N VAL A 126 -12.06 -2.80 -2.76
CA VAL A 126 -12.69 -2.08 -1.63
C VAL A 126 -13.83 -2.91 -1.05
N VAL A 127 -14.77 -3.35 -1.89
CA VAL A 127 -15.93 -4.16 -1.46
C VAL A 127 -15.47 -5.46 -0.80
N ARG A 128 -14.47 -6.13 -1.38
CA ARG A 128 -13.89 -7.35 -0.80
C ARG A 128 -13.30 -7.10 0.60
N LEU A 129 -12.53 -6.02 0.77
CA LEU A 129 -11.94 -5.66 2.07
C LEU A 129 -13.00 -5.33 3.13
N LEU A 130 -14.12 -4.74 2.73
CA LEU A 130 -15.22 -4.43 3.64
C LEU A 130 -15.95 -5.70 4.13
N GLY A 131 -15.94 -6.79 3.36
CA GLY A 131 -16.65 -8.03 3.66
C GLY A 131 -15.79 -9.21 4.09
N SER A 132 -14.48 -9.04 4.32
CA SER A 132 -13.55 -10.13 4.64
C SER A 132 -12.67 -9.80 5.84
N ALA A 133 -11.92 -10.80 6.32
CA ALA A 133 -10.80 -10.63 7.23
C ALA A 133 -9.97 -9.37 6.88
N PRO A 134 -9.59 -8.54 7.88
CA PRO A 134 -8.85 -7.31 7.64
C PRO A 134 -7.39 -7.63 7.35
N LEU A 135 -7.14 -8.10 6.13
CA LEU A 135 -5.86 -8.56 5.62
C LEU A 135 -5.47 -7.78 4.36
N VAL A 136 -4.17 -7.62 4.13
CA VAL A 136 -3.62 -7.02 2.91
C VAL A 136 -2.48 -7.88 2.38
N ALA A 137 -2.42 -8.01 1.05
CA ALA A 137 -1.34 -8.71 0.38
C ALA A 137 -0.87 -7.97 -0.87
N GLY A 138 0.26 -8.38 -1.45
CA GLY A 138 0.72 -7.87 -2.73
C GLY A 138 1.41 -6.53 -2.64
N PHE A 139 1.39 -5.79 -3.75
CA PHE A 139 2.22 -4.61 -3.94
C PHE A 139 1.70 -3.39 -3.18
N CYS A 140 2.62 -2.66 -2.57
CA CYS A 140 2.34 -1.47 -1.77
C CYS A 140 3.51 -0.50 -1.75
N TYR A 141 3.25 0.69 -1.20
CA TYR A 141 4.15 1.83 -1.20
C TYR A 141 4.18 2.46 0.18
N ARG A 142 5.24 3.19 0.54
CA ARG A 142 5.16 4.09 1.69
C ARG A 142 4.31 5.30 1.30
N GLU A 143 3.43 5.77 2.18
CA GLU A 143 2.69 7.03 1.98
C GLU A 143 3.65 8.15 1.62
N HIS A 144 4.82 8.16 2.25
CA HIS A 144 5.90 9.11 2.00
C HIS A 144 6.22 9.27 0.50
N ASP A 145 6.45 8.16 -0.20
CA ASP A 145 6.92 8.17 -1.59
C ASP A 145 5.82 8.57 -2.59
N VAL A 146 4.54 8.44 -2.20
CA VAL A 146 3.39 8.61 -3.11
C VAL A 146 2.43 9.72 -2.69
N ALA A 147 2.71 10.44 -1.61
CA ALA A 147 1.80 11.46 -1.05
C ALA A 147 1.47 12.59 -2.02
N HIS A 148 2.36 12.88 -2.98
CA HIS A 148 2.18 13.91 -4.00
C HIS A 148 1.27 13.46 -5.16
N LEU A 149 0.96 12.17 -5.28
CA LEU A 149 0.07 11.60 -6.29
C LEU A 149 -1.38 11.68 -5.78
N ARG A 150 -2.04 12.79 -6.08
CA ARG A 150 -3.32 13.18 -5.46
C ARG A 150 -4.53 13.03 -6.36
N THR A 151 -4.36 13.01 -7.67
CA THR A 151 -5.47 12.82 -8.61
C THR A 151 -5.52 11.38 -9.15
N PRO A 152 -6.68 10.89 -9.60
CA PRO A 152 -6.79 9.58 -10.24
C PRO A 152 -5.76 9.38 -11.37
N ALA A 153 -5.62 10.37 -12.26
CA ALA A 153 -4.65 10.35 -13.35
C ALA A 153 -3.19 10.18 -12.86
N GLN A 154 -2.81 10.86 -11.77
CA GLN A 154 -1.48 10.73 -11.18
C GLN A 154 -1.28 9.36 -10.51
N ARG A 155 -2.33 8.81 -9.90
CA ARG A 155 -2.28 7.54 -9.16
C ARG A 155 -2.33 6.30 -10.06
N ARG A 156 -2.69 6.44 -11.35
CA ARG A 156 -2.67 5.34 -12.34
C ARG A 156 -1.33 4.60 -12.38
N VAL A 157 -0.22 5.30 -12.13
CA VAL A 157 1.13 4.70 -12.07
C VAL A 157 1.27 3.63 -10.98
N LEU A 158 0.48 3.73 -9.90
CA LEU A 158 0.49 2.78 -8.79
C LEU A 158 -0.43 1.59 -9.07
N SER A 159 -1.48 1.79 -9.87
CA SER A 159 -2.58 0.84 -10.01
C SER A 159 -2.16 -0.43 -10.74
N GLY A 160 -2.38 -1.56 -10.07
CA GLY A 160 -2.18 -2.91 -10.61
C GLY A 160 -3.38 -3.50 -11.37
N ASP A 161 -4.54 -2.85 -11.33
CA ASP A 161 -5.73 -3.28 -12.06
C ASP A 161 -6.06 -2.28 -13.17
N PRO A 162 -6.22 -2.72 -14.44
CA PRO A 162 -6.70 -1.85 -15.50
C PRO A 162 -8.15 -1.46 -15.20
N ARG A 163 -8.42 -0.16 -15.14
CA ARG A 163 -9.78 0.39 -15.04
C ARG A 163 -10.23 0.90 -16.40
N PRO A 164 -11.33 0.37 -16.96
CA PRO A 164 -11.97 0.99 -18.11
C PRO A 164 -12.75 2.24 -17.67
N GLY A 165 -12.57 3.37 -18.37
CA GLY A 165 -13.37 4.58 -18.20
C GLY A 165 -12.62 5.81 -17.67
N ASP A 166 -13.38 6.91 -17.49
CA ASP A 166 -12.92 8.11 -16.80
C ASP A 166 -12.92 7.85 -15.30
N ASP A 167 -11.73 7.92 -14.68
CA ASP A 167 -11.58 7.60 -13.26
C ASP A 167 -12.11 8.77 -12.41
N PHE A 168 -13.42 8.78 -12.12
CA PHE A 168 -14.05 9.73 -11.20
C PHE A 168 -13.31 9.79 -9.84
N ALA A 169 -12.83 8.64 -9.37
CA ALA A 169 -11.98 8.55 -8.18
C ALA A 169 -11.00 7.38 -8.22
N ALA A 170 -9.83 7.56 -7.62
CA ALA A 170 -8.91 6.48 -7.30
C ALA A 170 -9.07 6.06 -5.83
N PHE A 171 -9.11 4.76 -5.56
CA PHE A 171 -9.22 4.22 -4.20
C PHE A 171 -7.87 3.71 -3.70
N ALA A 172 -7.64 3.77 -2.40
CA ALA A 172 -6.45 3.20 -1.78
C ALA A 172 -6.73 2.72 -0.35
N LEU A 173 -6.00 1.70 0.09
CA LEU A 173 -5.87 1.32 1.48
C LEU A 173 -4.67 2.07 2.07
N ARG A 174 -4.83 2.68 3.23
CA ARG A 174 -3.75 3.27 4.04
C ARG A 174 -3.71 2.58 5.40
N TRP A 175 -2.52 2.19 5.83
CA TRP A 175 -2.33 1.60 7.15
C TRP A 175 -0.92 1.89 7.66
N ARG A 176 -0.60 1.41 8.86
CA ARG A 176 0.73 1.49 9.44
C ARG A 176 1.35 0.09 9.50
N ALA A 177 2.57 -0.08 9.00
CA ALA A 177 3.27 -1.37 9.06
C ALA A 177 3.36 -1.87 10.51
N GLY A 178 2.93 -3.10 10.78
CA GLY A 178 3.07 -3.74 12.09
C GLY A 178 4.52 -4.10 12.38
N ASP A 179 5.17 -4.73 11.40
CA ASP A 179 6.57 -5.11 11.46
C ASP A 179 7.20 -5.04 10.05
N PRO A 180 8.46 -4.61 9.90
CA PRO A 180 9.14 -4.60 8.60
C PRO A 180 9.32 -5.98 7.97
N VAL A 181 9.31 -7.08 8.74
CA VAL A 181 9.47 -8.45 8.20
C VAL A 181 8.39 -8.82 7.18
N ASP A 182 7.23 -8.16 7.25
CA ASP A 182 6.11 -8.40 6.34
C ASP A 182 6.30 -7.77 4.95
N TYR A 183 7.40 -7.05 4.71
CA TYR A 183 7.64 -6.31 3.48
C TYR A 183 8.99 -6.67 2.88
N VAL A 184 8.98 -7.01 1.60
CA VAL A 184 10.19 -7.24 0.82
C VAL A 184 10.22 -6.33 -0.40
N VAL A 185 11.41 -6.10 -0.92
CA VAL A 185 11.61 -5.37 -2.17
C VAL A 185 11.43 -6.36 -3.33
N PRO A 186 10.61 -6.04 -4.36
CA PRO A 186 10.43 -6.89 -5.53
C PRO A 186 11.64 -6.78 -6.47
N GLU A 187 12.80 -7.24 -6.00
CA GLU A 187 14.06 -7.25 -6.75
C GLU A 187 14.75 -8.62 -6.70
N GLY A 188 15.60 -8.88 -7.70
CA GLY A 188 16.43 -10.08 -7.74
C GLY A 188 15.65 -11.38 -8.03
N ASP A 189 16.29 -12.50 -7.71
CA ASP A 189 15.84 -13.83 -8.13
C ASP A 189 14.52 -14.27 -7.47
N ALA A 190 14.22 -13.75 -6.26
CA ALA A 190 13.00 -14.05 -5.53
C ALA A 190 11.71 -13.69 -6.30
N PHE A 191 11.80 -12.78 -7.29
CA PHE A 191 10.67 -12.34 -8.12
C PHE A 191 10.92 -12.56 -9.62
N ALA A 192 11.95 -13.34 -9.98
CA ALA A 192 12.30 -13.55 -11.39
C ALA A 192 11.13 -14.12 -12.21
N GLY A 193 10.31 -14.99 -11.60
CA GLY A 193 9.08 -15.51 -12.21
C GLY A 193 8.13 -14.41 -12.69
N LEU A 194 7.78 -13.48 -11.80
CA LEU A 194 6.88 -12.35 -12.10
C LEU A 194 7.38 -11.46 -13.24
N THR A 195 8.70 -11.25 -13.35
CA THR A 195 9.28 -10.43 -14.43
C THR A 195 9.12 -11.06 -15.82
N ARG A 196 8.93 -12.38 -15.89
CA ARG A 196 8.85 -13.16 -17.13
C ARG A 196 7.41 -13.50 -17.53
N ILE A 197 6.42 -13.32 -16.65
CA ILE A 197 5.03 -13.64 -16.97
C ILE A 197 4.54 -12.74 -18.13
N PRO A 198 3.99 -13.34 -19.20
CA PRO A 198 3.54 -12.59 -20.37
C PRO A 198 2.39 -11.64 -20.07
N GLY A 199 2.24 -10.62 -20.91
CA GLY A 199 1.18 -9.62 -20.81
C GLY A 199 -0.25 -10.19 -20.80
N SER A 200 -0.46 -11.31 -21.48
CA SER A 200 -1.75 -12.02 -21.54
C SER A 200 -2.16 -12.66 -20.21
N SER A 201 -1.21 -12.94 -19.33
CA SER A 201 -1.43 -13.68 -18.09
C SER A 201 -1.32 -12.79 -16.84
N ARG A 202 -1.19 -11.47 -17.00
CA ARG A 202 -1.02 -10.51 -15.90
C ARG A 202 -2.14 -9.48 -15.87
N ARG A 203 -2.37 -8.92 -14.67
CA ARG A 203 -3.14 -7.69 -14.48
C ARG A 203 -2.20 -6.52 -14.18
N GLY A 204 -2.48 -5.37 -14.78
CA GLY A 204 -1.74 -4.13 -14.58
C GLY A 204 -0.38 -4.08 -15.27
N GLY A 205 0.43 -3.11 -14.84
CA GLY A 205 1.78 -2.91 -15.35
C GLY A 205 2.75 -4.05 -14.99
N PRO A 206 3.84 -4.22 -15.74
CA PRO A 206 4.84 -5.25 -15.45
C PRO A 206 5.48 -5.04 -14.06
N VAL A 207 6.00 -6.14 -13.49
CA VAL A 207 6.96 -6.09 -12.39
C VAL A 207 8.35 -6.05 -13.01
N LEU A 208 9.13 -5.00 -12.73
CA LEU A 208 10.42 -4.78 -13.38
C LEU A 208 11.57 -5.55 -12.71
N GLY A 209 11.40 -5.99 -11.45
CA GLY A 209 12.49 -6.62 -10.70
C GLY A 209 13.61 -5.65 -10.28
N THR A 210 13.38 -4.34 -10.41
CA THR A 210 14.33 -3.27 -10.04
C THR A 210 14.05 -2.68 -8.66
N GLY A 211 12.99 -3.11 -7.98
CA GLY A 211 12.52 -2.53 -6.72
C GLY A 211 11.74 -1.22 -6.87
N PHE A 212 11.49 -0.75 -8.10
CA PHE A 212 10.72 0.46 -8.41
C PHE A 212 9.52 0.17 -9.32
N ALA A 213 8.46 0.94 -9.16
CA ALA A 213 7.29 0.85 -10.02
C ALA A 213 7.56 1.46 -11.43
N PRO A 214 6.96 0.90 -12.50
CA PRO A 214 7.03 1.48 -13.84
C PRO A 214 6.47 2.90 -13.86
N SER A 215 7.28 3.88 -14.26
CA SER A 215 6.91 5.28 -14.25
C SER A 215 7.77 6.09 -15.21
N ASN A 216 7.15 7.01 -15.95
CA ASN A 216 7.87 7.92 -16.84
C ASN A 216 8.38 9.18 -16.13
N ARG A 217 7.95 9.41 -14.88
CA ARG A 217 8.12 10.70 -14.21
C ARG A 217 8.69 10.60 -12.79
N TYR A 218 8.41 9.50 -12.10
CA TYR A 218 8.63 9.38 -10.67
C TYR A 218 9.46 8.14 -10.38
N LEU A 219 10.51 8.31 -9.58
CA LEU A 219 11.25 7.18 -9.01
C LEU A 219 10.51 6.70 -7.76
N LEU A 220 9.66 5.68 -7.91
CA LEU A 220 8.74 5.23 -6.85
C LEU A 220 9.19 3.88 -6.28
N PRO A 221 9.75 3.85 -5.05
CA PRO A 221 10.10 2.60 -4.39
C PRO A 221 8.85 1.75 -4.18
N GLU A 222 8.94 0.51 -4.60
CA GLU A 222 7.83 -0.43 -4.51
C GLU A 222 8.17 -1.53 -3.50
N PHE A 223 7.21 -1.93 -2.68
CA PHE A 223 7.30 -3.04 -1.74
C PHE A 223 6.22 -4.06 -2.08
N VAL A 224 6.40 -5.28 -1.59
CA VAL A 224 5.42 -6.34 -1.69
C VAL A 224 5.34 -7.07 -0.36
N THR A 225 4.16 -7.58 0.00
CA THR A 225 4.06 -8.41 1.20
C THR A 225 4.95 -9.65 1.06
N ALA A 226 5.66 -10.00 2.13
CA ALA A 226 6.55 -11.15 2.14
C ALA A 226 5.79 -12.42 1.72
N GLU A 227 6.39 -13.20 0.81
CA GLU A 227 5.81 -14.42 0.22
C GLU A 227 4.45 -14.19 -0.48
N LEU A 228 4.10 -12.94 -0.82
CA LEU A 228 2.77 -12.55 -1.30
C LEU A 228 1.63 -12.91 -0.33
N ALA A 229 1.99 -13.21 0.92
CA ALA A 229 1.07 -13.67 1.94
C ALA A 229 0.19 -12.53 2.46
N ASP A 230 -0.92 -12.91 3.09
CA ASP A 230 -1.80 -11.98 3.79
C ASP A 230 -1.12 -11.43 5.06
N VAL A 231 -1.19 -10.11 5.20
CA VAL A 231 -0.66 -9.34 6.32
C VAL A 231 -1.82 -8.73 7.11
N PRO A 232 -1.85 -8.91 8.45
CA PRO A 232 -2.83 -8.31 9.35
C PRO A 232 -2.91 -6.79 9.19
N LEU A 233 -4.11 -6.25 8.97
CA LEU A 233 -4.31 -4.81 9.04
C LEU A 233 -4.34 -4.33 10.50
N PRO A 234 -3.58 -3.28 10.84
CA PRO A 234 -3.62 -2.68 12.16
C PRO A 234 -4.93 -1.93 12.41
N ALA A 235 -5.17 -1.62 13.69
CA ALA A 235 -6.20 -0.67 14.09
C ALA A 235 -6.07 0.66 13.32
N ARG A 236 -7.22 1.28 13.02
CA ARG A 236 -7.31 2.56 12.30
C ARG A 236 -6.72 2.53 10.89
N SER A 237 -6.68 1.36 10.25
CA SER A 237 -6.51 1.28 8.80
C SER A 237 -7.66 1.98 8.09
N GLU A 238 -7.38 2.62 6.96
CA GLU A 238 -8.31 3.52 6.27
C GLU A 238 -8.43 3.13 4.80
N ILE A 239 -9.66 3.15 4.28
CA ILE A 239 -9.91 3.14 2.84
C ILE A 239 -10.17 4.58 2.43
N LEU A 240 -9.38 5.05 1.45
CA LEU A 240 -9.36 6.41 0.95
C LEU A 240 -9.91 6.47 -0.47
N ALA A 241 -10.47 7.63 -0.83
CA ALA A 241 -10.76 8.04 -2.18
C ALA A 241 -9.99 9.32 -2.53
N TYR A 242 -9.51 9.41 -3.76
CA TYR A 242 -8.83 10.56 -4.34
C TYR A 242 -9.64 11.05 -5.53
N THR A 243 -10.17 12.27 -5.47
CA THR A 243 -11.01 12.88 -6.50
C THR A 243 -10.17 13.56 -7.59
N GLU A 244 -10.79 13.88 -8.72
CA GLU A 244 -10.14 14.53 -9.87
C GLU A 244 -9.40 15.83 -9.52
N ASP A 245 -9.93 16.59 -8.58
CA ASP A 245 -9.33 17.84 -8.10
C ASP A 245 -8.12 17.61 -7.16
N GLY A 246 -7.90 16.39 -6.67
CA GLY A 246 -6.82 16.03 -5.74
C GLY A 246 -7.21 15.97 -4.27
N THR A 247 -8.50 16.11 -3.95
CA THR A 247 -9.02 15.95 -2.58
C THR A 247 -8.93 14.49 -2.14
N GLU A 248 -8.40 14.25 -0.93
CA GLU A 248 -8.43 12.94 -0.28
C GLU A 248 -9.60 12.88 0.69
N VAL A 249 -10.35 11.79 0.60
CA VAL A 249 -11.51 11.52 1.43
C VAL A 249 -11.31 10.18 2.12
N THR A 250 -11.29 10.16 3.44
CA THR A 250 -11.39 8.90 4.20
C THR A 250 -12.80 8.36 4.05
N MET A 251 -12.96 7.26 3.32
CA MET A 251 -14.23 6.61 3.05
C MET A 251 -14.64 5.71 4.22
N PHE A 252 -13.73 4.84 4.65
CA PHE A 252 -13.95 3.88 5.72
C PHE A 252 -12.74 3.78 6.64
N GLN A 253 -12.96 3.45 7.91
CA GLN A 253 -11.91 3.18 8.89
C GLN A 253 -12.19 1.87 9.64
N LEU A 254 -11.16 1.06 9.82
CA LEU A 254 -11.22 -0.18 10.58
C LEU A 254 -11.21 0.10 12.08
N VAL A 255 -12.30 -0.25 12.76
CA VAL A 255 -12.47 -0.17 14.21
C VAL A 255 -12.34 -1.58 14.80
N THR A 256 -11.12 -1.96 15.14
CA THR A 256 -10.79 -3.33 15.58
C THR A 256 -11.54 -3.81 16.81
N GLU A 257 -11.90 -2.91 17.73
CA GLU A 257 -12.66 -3.19 18.95
C GLU A 257 -14.07 -3.70 18.64
N GLN A 258 -14.63 -3.16 17.56
CA GLN A 258 -15.97 -3.49 17.12
C GLN A 258 -15.94 -4.55 15.99
N GLY A 259 -14.74 -4.93 15.54
CA GLY A 259 -14.54 -5.92 14.48
C GLY A 259 -15.21 -5.50 13.18
N ALA A 260 -15.05 -4.26 12.74
CA ALA A 260 -15.75 -3.76 11.56
C ALA A 260 -15.08 -2.56 10.90
N TRP A 261 -15.46 -2.31 9.66
CA TRP A 261 -15.23 -1.03 9.00
C TRP A 261 -16.41 -0.09 9.23
N THR A 262 -16.11 1.17 9.52
CA THR A 262 -17.09 2.24 9.71
C THR A 262 -16.93 3.31 8.64
N ARG A 263 -18.03 3.77 8.07
CA ARG A 263 -18.06 4.86 7.11
C ARG A 263 -17.67 6.18 7.78
N MET A 264 -16.71 6.87 7.20
CA MET A 264 -16.20 8.16 7.67
C MET A 264 -16.62 9.33 6.77
N ALA A 265 -16.92 9.05 5.50
CA ALA A 265 -17.29 10.07 4.53
C ALA A 265 -18.70 10.63 4.81
N GLY A 266 -18.81 11.97 4.87
CA GLY A 266 -20.10 12.67 5.01
C GLY A 266 -20.98 12.60 3.76
N SER A 267 -22.20 13.13 3.86
CA SER A 267 -23.23 13.09 2.81
C SER A 267 -22.81 13.71 1.47
N ARG A 268 -21.88 14.68 1.48
CA ARG A 268 -21.33 15.33 0.27
C ARG A 268 -20.53 14.40 -0.64
N TRP A 269 -20.13 13.24 -0.13
CA TRP A 269 -19.28 12.27 -0.82
C TRP A 269 -20.04 11.00 -1.21
N ARG A 270 -21.38 11.04 -1.20
CA ARG A 270 -22.22 9.87 -1.52
C ARG A 270 -21.96 9.31 -2.90
N ASP A 271 -21.63 10.15 -3.87
CA ASP A 271 -21.34 9.70 -5.24
C ASP A 271 -20.09 8.81 -5.28
N LEU A 272 -19.09 9.04 -4.41
CA LEU A 272 -17.93 8.16 -4.30
C LEU A 272 -18.28 6.75 -3.78
N GLN A 273 -19.37 6.61 -3.03
CA GLN A 273 -19.85 5.31 -2.56
C GLN A 273 -20.64 4.57 -3.64
N GLN A 274 -21.30 5.30 -4.55
CA GLN A 274 -22.03 4.71 -5.68
C GLN A 274 -21.10 4.01 -6.67
N GLU A 275 -19.82 4.40 -6.72
CA GLU A 275 -18.76 3.72 -7.48
C GLU A 275 -18.42 2.31 -6.94
N LEU A 276 -18.86 1.98 -5.73
CA LEU A 276 -18.54 0.71 -5.07
C LEU A 276 -19.65 -0.32 -5.34
N PRO A 277 -19.37 -1.41 -6.09
CA PRO A 277 -20.41 -2.34 -6.49
C PRO A 277 -20.99 -3.12 -5.31
N GLY A 278 -22.32 -3.18 -5.21
CA GLY A 278 -23.00 -4.00 -4.21
C GLY A 278 -22.99 -3.44 -2.78
N ILE A 279 -22.64 -2.16 -2.60
CA ILE A 279 -22.78 -1.47 -1.31
C ILE A 279 -24.08 -0.67 -1.28
N GLU A 280 -24.88 -0.86 -0.24
CA GLU A 280 -26.11 -0.08 -0.04
C GLU A 280 -25.78 1.40 0.27
N PRO A 281 -26.50 2.39 -0.31
CA PRO A 281 -26.16 3.82 -0.18
C PRO A 281 -26.14 4.38 1.24
N HIS A 282 -26.83 3.70 2.17
CA HIS A 282 -26.97 4.09 3.57
C HIS A 282 -26.21 3.15 4.51
N GLN A 283 -25.48 2.16 3.98
CA GLN A 283 -24.68 1.26 4.80
C GLN A 283 -23.47 2.01 5.35
N GLU A 284 -23.44 2.15 6.66
CA GLU A 284 -22.35 2.82 7.39
C GLU A 284 -21.43 1.84 8.11
N TRP A 285 -21.86 0.57 8.19
CA TRP A 285 -21.27 -0.47 9.02
C TRP A 285 -21.03 -1.74 8.22
N PHE A 286 -19.81 -2.27 8.31
CA PHE A 286 -19.41 -3.49 7.62
C PHE A 286 -18.69 -4.41 8.62
N PRO A 287 -19.42 -5.37 9.22
CA PRO A 287 -18.84 -6.27 10.21
C PRO A 287 -17.84 -7.23 9.56
N VAL A 288 -16.69 -7.40 10.19
CA VAL A 288 -15.73 -8.46 9.87
C VAL A 288 -16.26 -9.76 10.48
N PRO A 289 -16.35 -10.86 9.70
CA PRO A 289 -16.82 -12.15 10.21
C PRO A 289 -16.07 -12.62 11.46
N ALA A 290 -16.80 -13.13 12.46
CA ALA A 290 -16.22 -13.66 13.68
C ALA A 290 -15.44 -14.96 13.39
N GLY A 291 -14.21 -15.07 13.92
CA GLY A 291 -13.31 -16.22 13.67
C GLY A 291 -12.26 -15.97 12.59
N GLU A 292 -12.48 -14.97 11.73
CA GLU A 292 -11.46 -14.43 10.82
C GLU A 292 -10.62 -13.37 11.53
N HIS A 293 -9.98 -13.75 12.64
CA HIS A 293 -9.02 -12.88 13.31
C HIS A 293 -7.81 -12.66 12.40
N SER A 294 -7.19 -11.48 12.56
CA SER A 294 -6.10 -10.92 11.75
C SER A 294 -4.85 -11.81 11.59
N GLY A 295 -4.80 -12.97 12.24
CA GLY A 295 -3.66 -13.88 12.23
C GLY A 295 -2.60 -13.52 13.27
N LEU A 296 -2.82 -12.50 14.10
CA LEU A 296 -1.91 -12.12 15.17
C LEU A 296 -2.27 -12.74 16.51
N SER A 297 -1.25 -13.28 17.17
CA SER A 297 -1.32 -13.72 18.57
C SER A 297 -0.21 -13.07 19.37
N GLY A 298 -0.49 -12.78 20.64
CA GLY A 298 0.49 -12.23 21.57
C GLY A 298 0.42 -12.88 22.95
N ASP A 299 1.56 -12.91 23.62
CA ASP A 299 1.66 -13.46 24.97
C ASP A 299 1.37 -12.36 26.02
N TYR A 300 0.50 -12.64 26.98
CA TYR A 300 0.20 -11.78 28.12
C TYR A 300 -0.03 -12.64 29.37
N ARG A 301 0.69 -12.33 30.47
CA ARG A 301 0.62 -13.07 31.75
C ARG A 301 0.78 -14.59 31.58
N GLY A 302 1.66 -15.01 30.69
CA GLY A 302 1.96 -16.42 30.42
C GLY A 302 0.89 -17.16 29.60
N GLN A 303 -0.11 -16.46 29.06
CA GLN A 303 -1.14 -17.02 28.19
C GLN A 303 -1.10 -16.35 26.81
N ARG A 304 -1.45 -17.12 25.77
CA ARG A 304 -1.54 -16.61 24.39
C ARG A 304 -2.94 -16.11 24.11
N HIS A 305 -3.02 -14.90 23.57
CA HIS A 305 -4.27 -14.24 23.22
C HIS A 305 -4.23 -13.72 21.78
N PRO A 306 -5.36 -13.63 21.08
CA PRO A 306 -5.44 -12.87 19.83
C PRO A 306 -4.98 -11.43 20.06
N ALA A 307 -4.21 -10.88 19.12
CA ALA A 307 -3.61 -9.56 19.23
C ALA A 307 -4.02 -8.65 18.07
N VAL A 308 -3.86 -7.35 18.29
CA VAL A 308 -4.07 -6.29 17.30
C VAL A 308 -2.84 -5.40 17.29
N ALA A 309 -2.35 -5.07 16.09
CA ALA A 309 -1.34 -4.04 15.91
C ALA A 309 -2.00 -2.66 16.01
N ASP A 310 -1.47 -1.79 16.86
CA ASP A 310 -1.93 -0.39 17.03
C ASP A 310 -0.75 0.59 17.03
N PRO A 311 0.09 0.59 15.98
CA PRO A 311 1.23 1.48 15.89
C PRO A 311 0.80 2.96 15.90
N PRO A 312 1.57 3.86 16.55
CA PRO A 312 2.91 3.63 17.09
C PRO A 312 2.93 3.01 18.50
N HIS A 313 1.78 2.71 19.10
CA HIS A 313 1.63 2.27 20.50
C HIS A 313 1.91 0.77 20.73
N GLY A 314 2.41 0.06 19.72
CA GLY A 314 2.80 -1.35 19.79
C GLY A 314 1.64 -2.30 19.49
N PHE A 315 1.59 -3.41 20.22
CA PHE A 315 0.59 -4.46 20.06
C PHE A 315 -0.19 -4.65 21.35
N ARG A 316 -1.45 -5.04 21.23
CA ARG A 316 -2.34 -5.26 22.36
C ARG A 316 -3.25 -6.45 22.16
N ILE A 317 -3.77 -6.98 23.26
CA ILE A 317 -4.83 -7.99 23.22
C ILE A 317 -6.03 -7.45 22.44
N ALA A 318 -6.58 -8.30 21.58
CA ALA A 318 -7.85 -8.03 20.91
C ALA A 318 -8.98 -8.02 21.95
N ALA A 319 -9.51 -6.85 22.25
CA ALA A 319 -10.58 -6.68 23.23
C ALA A 319 -11.70 -5.81 22.67
N LYS A 320 -12.94 -6.14 23.06
CA LYS A 320 -14.15 -5.40 22.67
C LYS A 320 -14.30 -4.05 23.39
N SER A 321 -13.48 -3.78 24.40
CA SER A 321 -13.53 -2.56 25.19
C SER A 321 -12.15 -1.97 25.41
N GLN A 322 -12.09 -0.65 25.64
CA GLN A 322 -10.85 0.07 25.92
C GLN A 322 -10.17 -0.44 27.21
N ALA A 323 -10.95 -0.87 28.20
CA ALA A 323 -10.43 -1.41 29.47
C ALA A 323 -9.70 -2.75 29.32
N GLY A 324 -9.91 -3.48 28.22
CA GLY A 324 -9.22 -4.74 27.92
C GLY A 324 -7.93 -4.58 27.10
N ARG A 325 -7.47 -3.35 26.86
CA ARG A 325 -6.28 -3.06 26.05
C ARG A 325 -5.01 -3.26 26.86
N PHE A 326 -4.60 -4.51 27.03
CA PHE A 326 -3.31 -4.83 27.63
C PHE A 326 -2.25 -4.97 26.54
N PRO A 327 -1.06 -4.36 26.71
CA PRO A 327 0.06 -4.62 25.83
C PRO A 327 0.45 -6.11 25.91
N VAL A 328 0.98 -6.63 24.81
CA VAL A 328 1.50 -8.00 24.74
C VAL A 328 3.02 -7.97 24.64
N ASP A 329 3.67 -8.97 25.21
CA ASP A 329 5.14 -8.99 25.38
C ASP A 329 5.87 -9.50 24.13
N ALA A 330 5.25 -10.43 23.41
CA ALA A 330 5.75 -11.01 22.17
C ALA A 330 4.59 -11.22 21.21
N VAL A 331 4.79 -10.94 19.91
CA VAL A 331 3.76 -11.08 18.89
C VAL A 331 4.21 -12.02 17.78
N ARG A 332 3.28 -12.85 17.33
CA ARG A 332 3.48 -13.80 16.24
C ARG A 332 2.35 -13.66 15.23
N ARG A 333 2.70 -13.62 13.95
CA ARG A 333 1.77 -13.76 12.83
C ARG A 333 1.72 -15.21 12.39
N SER A 334 0.52 -15.76 12.27
CA SER A 334 0.30 -17.10 11.72
C SER A 334 0.10 -17.01 10.21
N VAL A 335 0.80 -17.87 9.46
CA VAL A 335 0.63 -18.06 8.02
C VAL A 335 0.52 -19.56 7.76
N THR A 336 -0.45 -19.97 6.95
CA THR A 336 -0.59 -21.38 6.55
C THR A 336 0.03 -21.57 5.18
N HIS A 337 1.21 -22.17 5.15
CA HIS A 337 1.87 -22.58 3.91
C HIS A 337 1.20 -23.83 3.36
N ALA A 338 1.25 -23.97 2.05
CA ALA A 338 0.67 -25.07 1.32
C ALA A 338 1.57 -25.48 0.16
N THR A 339 1.52 -26.77 -0.17
CA THR A 339 2.10 -27.31 -1.39
C THR A 339 1.01 -28.04 -2.18
N TRP A 340 0.94 -27.78 -3.48
CA TRP A 340 0.02 -28.47 -4.37
C TRP A 340 0.59 -28.50 -5.78
N ARG A 341 0.62 -29.70 -6.39
CA ARG A 341 1.22 -29.95 -7.72
C ARG A 341 2.65 -29.40 -7.87
N GLY A 342 3.44 -29.48 -6.81
CA GLY A 342 4.81 -28.98 -6.76
C GLY A 342 4.96 -27.47 -6.66
N ALA A 343 3.86 -26.71 -6.61
CA ALA A 343 3.89 -25.26 -6.38
C ALA A 343 3.77 -24.95 -4.87
N GLU A 344 4.54 -23.95 -4.43
CA GLU A 344 4.45 -23.37 -3.09
C GLU A 344 3.40 -22.25 -3.05
N ALA A 345 2.59 -22.26 -2.00
CA ALA A 345 1.48 -21.34 -1.83
C ALA A 345 1.20 -21.02 -0.35
N THR A 346 0.39 -20.00 -0.12
CA THR A 346 -0.29 -19.77 1.17
C THR A 346 -1.78 -20.03 1.03
N VAL A 347 -2.39 -20.56 2.09
CA VAL A 347 -3.86 -20.71 2.17
C VAL A 347 -4.48 -19.36 2.48
N VAL A 348 -5.40 -18.91 1.63
CA VAL A 348 -6.10 -17.61 1.77
C VAL A 348 -7.61 -17.76 1.97
N GLY A 349 -8.11 -19.00 2.01
CA GLY A 349 -9.50 -19.32 2.28
C GLY A 349 -9.80 -20.79 2.10
N ALA A 350 -10.96 -21.22 2.57
CA ALA A 350 -11.47 -22.57 2.37
C ALA A 350 -12.99 -22.54 2.25
N GLN A 351 -13.54 -23.36 1.37
CA GLN A 351 -14.97 -23.47 1.15
C GLN A 351 -15.32 -24.87 0.64
N ASP A 352 -16.29 -25.54 1.26
CA ASP A 352 -16.93 -26.77 0.75
C ASP A 352 -15.95 -27.87 0.27
N GLY A 353 -14.89 -28.15 1.05
CA GLY A 353 -13.88 -29.16 0.71
C GLY A 353 -12.83 -28.70 -0.31
N TRP A 354 -12.85 -27.41 -0.66
CA TRP A 354 -11.83 -26.74 -1.46
C TRP A 354 -11.03 -25.75 -0.63
N THR A 355 -9.75 -25.63 -0.95
CA THR A 355 -8.83 -24.66 -0.36
C THR A 355 -8.40 -23.67 -1.43
N ARG A 356 -8.53 -22.38 -1.12
CA ARG A 356 -8.04 -21.30 -1.97
C ARG A 356 -6.57 -21.04 -1.65
N LEU A 357 -5.74 -21.16 -2.66
CA LEU A 357 -4.29 -21.04 -2.57
C LEU A 357 -3.83 -19.77 -3.30
N ARG A 358 -2.80 -19.12 -2.78
CA ARG A 358 -2.07 -18.04 -3.44
C ARG A 358 -0.62 -18.45 -3.62
N LEU A 359 -0.10 -18.39 -4.84
CA LEU A 359 1.29 -18.75 -5.14
C LEU A 359 2.26 -17.77 -4.45
N THR A 360 3.30 -18.29 -3.80
CA THR A 360 4.33 -17.47 -3.12
C THR A 360 5.42 -17.00 -4.09
N VAL A 361 5.73 -17.83 -5.11
CA VAL A 361 6.73 -17.56 -6.15
C VAL A 361 6.13 -17.85 -7.53
N PRO A 362 5.17 -17.02 -7.99
CA PRO A 362 4.51 -17.23 -9.28
C PRO A 362 5.47 -17.04 -10.45
N ASP A 363 5.41 -17.99 -11.38
CA ASP A 363 6.03 -17.95 -12.70
C ASP A 363 5.07 -18.57 -13.74
N GLU A 364 5.42 -18.52 -15.03
CA GLU A 364 4.54 -19.03 -16.08
C GLU A 364 4.22 -20.53 -15.92
N GLY A 365 5.20 -21.35 -15.51
CA GLY A 365 5.04 -22.80 -15.39
C GLY A 365 4.13 -23.19 -14.22
N THR A 366 4.35 -22.58 -13.05
CA THR A 366 3.54 -22.77 -11.84
C THR A 366 2.11 -22.28 -12.05
N VAL A 367 1.93 -21.13 -12.72
CA VAL A 367 0.61 -20.59 -13.08
C VAL A 367 -0.15 -21.57 -13.98
N LEU A 368 0.49 -22.07 -15.05
CA LEU A 368 -0.14 -23.03 -15.97
C LEU A 368 -0.42 -24.38 -15.31
N GLY A 369 0.51 -24.92 -14.51
CA GLY A 369 0.38 -26.23 -13.87
C GLY A 369 -0.70 -26.28 -12.77
N THR A 370 -0.94 -25.16 -12.10
CA THR A 370 -1.99 -25.02 -11.07
C THR A 370 -3.31 -24.47 -11.62
N GLY A 371 -3.30 -23.85 -12.79
CA GLY A 371 -4.46 -23.12 -13.32
C GLY A 371 -4.76 -21.85 -12.53
N ALA A 372 -3.75 -21.23 -11.91
CA ALA A 372 -3.93 -20.03 -11.10
C ALA A 372 -4.29 -18.82 -11.97
N GLU A 373 -5.20 -18.00 -11.48
CA GLU A 373 -5.61 -16.77 -12.13
C GLU A 373 -4.94 -15.57 -11.49
N CYS A 374 -4.53 -14.60 -12.31
CA CYS A 374 -4.04 -13.31 -11.82
C CYS A 374 -5.23 -12.51 -11.25
N VAL A 375 -5.35 -12.47 -9.92
CA VAL A 375 -6.45 -11.76 -9.23
C VAL A 375 -6.14 -10.28 -9.02
N GLU A 376 -4.86 -9.93 -9.01
CA GLU A 376 -4.29 -8.60 -8.85
C GLU A 376 -2.86 -8.63 -9.42
N ARG A 377 -2.27 -7.48 -9.78
CA ARG A 377 -0.87 -7.38 -10.19
C ARG A 377 0.06 -8.20 -9.26
N GLY A 378 0.63 -9.25 -9.83
CA GLY A 378 1.58 -10.17 -9.19
C GLY A 378 0.99 -11.16 -8.20
N LEU A 379 -0.32 -11.16 -7.94
CA LEU A 379 -1.00 -12.15 -7.11
C LEU A 379 -1.75 -13.16 -7.99
N TYR A 380 -1.42 -14.44 -7.82
CA TYR A 380 -1.99 -15.56 -8.55
C TYR A 380 -2.63 -16.53 -7.58
N GLU A 381 -3.91 -16.83 -7.79
CA GLU A 381 -4.68 -17.68 -6.89
C GLU A 381 -5.42 -18.78 -7.65
N CYS A 382 -5.56 -19.94 -7.01
CA CYS A 382 -6.33 -21.07 -7.53
C CYS A 382 -7.14 -21.74 -6.42
N TRP A 383 -8.11 -22.56 -6.81
CA TRP A 383 -8.80 -23.47 -5.90
C TRP A 383 -8.29 -24.88 -6.11
N ALA A 384 -7.97 -25.56 -5.00
CA ALA A 384 -7.49 -26.95 -4.98
C ALA A 384 -8.39 -27.80 -4.07
N PRO A 385 -8.62 -29.09 -4.37
CA PRO A 385 -9.32 -29.97 -3.44
C PRO A 385 -8.54 -30.07 -2.13
N SER A 386 -9.18 -29.82 -0.99
CA SER A 386 -8.48 -29.74 0.31
C SER A 386 -7.74 -31.03 0.67
N ALA A 387 -8.21 -32.19 0.20
CA ALA A 387 -7.57 -33.48 0.41
C ALA A 387 -6.22 -33.64 -0.32
N GLU A 388 -5.96 -32.83 -1.34
CA GLU A 388 -4.72 -32.85 -2.13
C GLU A 388 -3.67 -31.84 -1.63
N VAL A 389 -4.06 -30.94 -0.71
CA VAL A 389 -3.21 -29.84 -0.27
C VAL A 389 -2.39 -30.25 0.94
N GLY A 390 -1.07 -30.21 0.81
CA GLY A 390 -0.16 -30.36 1.94
C GLY A 390 0.00 -29.03 2.68
N ALA A 391 -0.81 -28.79 3.71
CA ALA A 391 -0.82 -27.53 4.47
C ALA A 391 -0.04 -27.62 5.80
N ARG A 392 0.68 -26.54 6.15
CA ARG A 392 1.42 -26.38 7.39
C ARG A 392 1.33 -24.96 7.92
N ALA A 393 0.80 -24.80 9.14
CA ALA A 393 0.84 -23.54 9.86
C ALA A 393 2.27 -23.22 10.31
N THR A 394 2.68 -21.96 10.12
CA THR A 394 3.96 -21.39 10.51
C THR A 394 3.72 -20.10 11.29
N GLU A 395 4.52 -19.86 12.33
CA GLU A 395 4.47 -18.62 13.09
C GLU A 395 5.69 -17.76 12.75
N ILE A 396 5.45 -16.50 12.40
CA ILE A 396 6.47 -15.48 12.13
C ILE A 396 6.50 -14.57 13.36
N ALA A 397 7.61 -14.56 14.08
CA ALA A 397 7.80 -13.67 15.21
C ALA A 397 8.02 -12.23 14.72
N TYR A 398 7.29 -11.29 15.29
CA TYR A 398 7.60 -9.87 15.14
C TYR A 398 8.69 -9.48 16.13
N ALA A 399 9.57 -8.59 15.72
CA ALA A 399 10.61 -8.08 16.61
C ALA A 399 9.95 -7.37 17.81
N ALA A 400 10.61 -7.32 18.96
CA ALA A 400 10.12 -6.53 20.10
C ALA A 400 10.23 -5.04 19.80
#